data_AF-A0A7W7SCR6-F1
#
_entry.id   AF-A0A7W7SCR6-F1
#
_cell.length_a   1.000
_cell.length_b   1.000
_cell.length_c   1.000
_cell.angle_alpha   90.00
_cell.angle_beta   90.00
_cell.angle_gamma   90.00
#
_symmetry.space_group_name_H-M   'P 1'
#
loop_
_entity.id
_entity.type
_entity.pdbx_description
1 polymer ?
#
loop_
_entity_poly.entity_id
_entity_poly.type
_entity_poly.pdbx_seq_one_letter_code
_entity_poly.pdbx_strand_id
1 'polypeptide(L)' 'MPDNKKDPRSILDPELMGADTIGGSVRVFLLCARAARAESRGKPTAKFEARIDRIQEDARKRWNAPNDG' A
#
# COMPACT_ATOMS: atom_id res chain seq x y z
N MET A 1 24.39 -16.00 3.76
CA MET A 1 22.99 -15.57 3.52
C MET A 1 22.86 -14.14 4.03
N PRO A 2 22.18 -13.16 3.37
CA PRO A 2 21.00 -13.34 2.50
C PRO A 2 20.82 -12.27 1.37
N ASP A 3 20.84 -12.66 0.10
CA ASP A 3 20.42 -11.79 -1.04
C ASP A 3 19.07 -12.24 -1.60
N ASN A 4 18.02 -12.18 -0.76
CA ASN A 4 16.65 -12.45 -1.20
C ASN A 4 15.74 -11.22 -1.12
N LYS A 5 16.31 -10.02 -1.26
CA LYS A 5 15.53 -8.77 -1.19
C LYS A 5 14.95 -8.44 -2.56
N LYS A 6 13.75 -8.97 -2.80
CA LYS A 6 12.77 -8.60 -3.84
C LYS A 6 13.11 -9.06 -5.25
N ASP A 7 12.35 -10.03 -5.75
CA ASP A 7 12.31 -10.34 -7.17
C ASP A 7 11.85 -9.08 -7.96
N PRO A 8 12.64 -8.55 -8.90
CA PRO A 8 12.24 -7.42 -9.76
C PRO A 8 11.02 -7.73 -10.65
N ARG A 9 10.59 -8.99 -10.72
CA ARG A 9 9.33 -9.42 -11.36
C ARG A 9 8.15 -9.43 -10.40
N SER A 10 8.35 -9.13 -9.11
CA SER A 10 7.24 -9.01 -8.17
C SER A 10 6.43 -7.76 -8.52
N ILE A 11 5.38 -7.96 -9.30
CA ILE A 11 4.39 -6.93 -9.65
C ILE A 11 3.68 -6.33 -8.42
N LEU A 12 3.99 -6.80 -7.20
CA LEU A 12 3.37 -6.39 -5.94
C LEU A 12 4.39 -5.75 -4.98
N ASP A 13 5.45 -5.11 -5.48
CA ASP A 13 6.30 -4.28 -4.62
C ASP A 13 5.44 -3.18 -3.96
N PRO A 14 5.37 -3.10 -2.61
CA PRO A 14 4.61 -2.08 -1.91
C PRO A 14 4.99 -0.65 -2.28
N GLU A 15 6.24 -0.41 -2.67
CA GLU A 15 6.70 0.92 -3.11
C GLU A 15 6.11 1.32 -4.47
N LEU A 16 5.84 0.33 -5.34
CA LEU A 16 5.26 0.57 -6.66
C LEU A 16 3.73 0.53 -6.64
N MET A 17 3.15 -0.39 -5.86
CA MET A 17 1.71 -0.69 -5.89
C MET A 17 0.94 -0.22 -4.65
N GLY A 18 1.63 0.35 -3.67
CA GLY A 18 1.06 0.76 -2.37
C GLY A 18 0.66 -0.40 -1.47
N ALA A 19 0.85 -1.66 -1.88
CA ALA A 19 0.56 -2.84 -1.09
C ALA A 19 1.34 -4.07 -1.59
N ASP A 20 1.49 -5.08 -0.72
CA ASP A 20 2.18 -6.36 -0.95
C ASP A 20 1.26 -7.47 -1.48
N THR A 21 -0.02 -7.16 -1.70
CA THR A 21 -1.05 -8.10 -2.16
C THR A 21 -1.99 -7.41 -3.14
N ILE A 22 -2.51 -8.16 -4.12
CA ILE A 22 -3.52 -7.65 -5.08
C ILE A 22 -4.71 -7.04 -4.33
N GLY A 23 -5.22 -7.72 -3.30
CA GLY A 23 -6.33 -7.22 -2.49
C GLY A 23 -5.99 -5.92 -1.75
N GLY A 24 -4.75 -5.76 -1.29
CA GLY A 24 -4.25 -4.52 -0.72
C GLY A 24 -4.22 -3.39 -1.75
N SER A 25 -3.71 -3.65 -2.95
CA SER A 25 -3.63 -2.65 -4.04
C SER A 25 -5.01 -2.18 -4.47
N VAL A 26 -5.98 -3.09 -4.59
CA VAL A 26 -7.39 -2.74 -4.87
C VAL A 26 -7.97 -1.87 -3.76
N ARG A 27 -7.68 -2.17 -2.48
CA ARG A 27 -8.14 -1.33 -1.36
C ARG A 27 -7.54 0.08 -1.41
N VAL A 28 -6.24 0.21 -1.70
CA VAL A 28 -5.57 1.51 -1.86
C VAL A 28 -6.21 2.29 -3.02
N PHE A 29 -6.38 1.67 -4.18
CA PHE A 29 -7.04 2.28 -5.33
C PHE A 29 -8.43 2.83 -5.00
N LEU A 30 -9.27 2.04 -4.32
CA LEU A 30 -10.62 2.46 -3.92
C LEU A 30 -10.61 3.61 -2.89
N LEU A 31 -9.60 3.66 -2.00
CA LEU A 31 -9.44 4.77 -1.07
C LEU A 31 -9.03 6.05 -1.79
N CYS A 32 -8.11 5.97 -2.76
CA CYS A 32 -7.72 7.12 -3.59
C CYS A 32 -8.92 7.65 -4.38
N ALA A 33 -9.72 6.79 -4.99
CA ALA A 33 -10.94 7.18 -5.70
C ALA A 33 -11.95 7.89 -4.78
N ARG A 34 -12.07 7.46 -3.52
CA ARG A 34 -12.92 8.10 -2.51
C ARG A 34 -12.36 9.44 -2.04
N ALA A 35 -11.04 9.55 -1.88
CA ALA A 35 -10.36 10.79 -1.52
C ALA A 35 -10.56 11.85 -2.61
N ALA A 36 -10.28 11.51 -3.88
CA ALA A 36 -10.48 12.40 -5.02
C ALA A 36 -11.94 12.90 -5.11
N ARG A 37 -12.93 12.04 -4.84
CA ARG A 37 -14.34 12.43 -4.83
C ARG A 37 -14.74 13.30 -3.63
N ALA A 38 -14.05 13.18 -2.50
CA ALA A 38 -14.27 14.04 -1.34
C ALA A 38 -13.64 15.42 -1.58
N GLU A 39 -12.42 15.44 -2.10
CA GLU A 39 -11.69 16.64 -2.50
C GLU A 39 -12.47 17.46 -3.53
N SER A 40 -13.02 16.80 -4.57
CA SER A 40 -13.83 17.47 -5.60
C SER A 40 -15.13 18.09 -5.05
N ARG A 41 -15.49 17.80 -3.80
CA ARG A 41 -16.67 18.33 -3.08
C ARG A 41 -16.27 19.27 -1.95
N GLY A 42 -14.99 19.64 -1.83
CA GLY A 42 -14.46 20.46 -0.74
C GLY A 42 -14.54 19.77 0.62
N LYS A 43 -14.61 18.44 0.67
CA LYS A 43 -14.71 17.66 1.91
C LYS A 43 -13.32 17.21 2.38
N PRO A 44 -13.09 17.11 3.70
CA PRO A 44 -11.82 16.63 4.24
C PRO A 44 -11.46 15.22 3.75
N THR A 45 -10.20 15.04 3.33
CA THR A 45 -9.64 13.77 2.83
C THR A 45 -8.79 13.02 3.85
N ALA A 46 -8.41 13.65 4.96
CA ALA A 46 -7.48 13.13 5.97
C ALA A 46 -7.79 11.70 6.46
N LYS A 47 -9.07 11.32 6.55
CA LYS A 47 -9.46 9.95 6.93
C LYS A 47 -9.09 8.90 5.88
N PHE A 48 -9.15 9.25 4.60
CA PHE A 48 -8.78 8.35 3.51
C PHE A 48 -7.26 8.24 3.42
N GLU A 49 -6.54 9.36 3.49
CA GLU A 49 -5.07 9.42 3.54
C GLU A 49 -4.51 8.57 4.68
N ALA A 50 -4.99 8.79 5.92
CA ALA A 50 -4.55 8.01 7.08
C ALA A 50 -4.90 6.50 7.01
N ARG A 51 -5.81 6.09 6.11
CA ARG A 51 -6.08 4.66 5.84
C ARG A 51 -5.16 4.10 4.75
N ILE A 52 -4.86 4.90 3.73
CA ILE A 52 -3.88 4.54 2.68
C ILE A 52 -2.51 4.35 3.34
N ASP A 53 -2.08 5.30 4.15
CA ASP A 53 -0.79 5.26 4.84
C ASP A 53 -0.64 4.01 5.70
N ARG A 54 -1.70 3.63 6.44
CA ARG A 54 -1.70 2.40 7.23
C ARG A 54 -1.51 1.14 6.39
N ILE A 55 -2.20 1.04 5.26
CA ILE A 55 -2.07 -0.13 4.38
C ILE A 55 -0.66 -0.20 3.79
N GLN A 56 -0.11 0.93 3.35
CA GLN A 56 1.25 1.01 2.83
C GLN A 56 2.30 0.67 3.89
N GLU A 57 2.15 1.21 5.09
CA GLU A 57 3.02 0.94 6.24
C GLU A 57 3.01 -0.55 6.62
N ASP A 58 1.83 -1.16 6.71
CA ASP A 58 1.67 -2.59 7.02
C ASP A 58 2.24 -3.47 5.91
N ALA A 59 2.09 -3.07 4.65
CA ALA A 59 2.70 -3.76 3.51
C ALA A 59 4.23 -3.65 3.54
N ARG A 60 4.79 -2.46 3.79
CA ARG A 60 6.25 -2.27 3.95
C ARG A 60 6.80 -3.10 5.09
N LYS A 61 6.12 -3.15 6.23
CA LYS A 61 6.54 -3.94 7.40
C LYS A 61 6.56 -5.43 7.10
N ARG A 62 5.50 -5.98 6.51
CA ARG A 62 5.45 -7.40 6.13
C ARG A 62 6.48 -7.74 5.06
N TRP A 63 6.70 -6.83 4.12
CA TRP A 63 7.69 -7.00 3.09
C TRP A 63 9.13 -7.02 3.64
N ASN A 64 9.42 -6.17 4.64
CA ASN A 64 10.74 -6.07 5.26
C ASN A 64 10.93 -7.02 6.46
N ALA A 65 9.88 -7.73 6.88
CA ALA A 65 9.98 -8.69 7.97
C ALA A 65 11.00 -9.76 7.57
N PRO A 66 12.02 -10.03 8.42
CA PRO A 66 12.88 -11.17 8.19
C PRO A 66 11.99 -12.43 8.13
N ASN A 67 12.16 -13.24 7.10
CA ASN A 67 11.62 -14.59 7.08
C ASN A 67 12.38 -15.38 8.15
N ASP A 68 11.95 -15.26 9.41
CA ASP A 68 12.35 -16.16 10.49
C ASP A 68 11.65 -17.50 10.22
N GLY A 69 12.28 -18.29 9.34
CA GLY A 69 11.94 -19.68 9.06
C GLY A 69 12.59 -20.64 10.04
#